data_AF-A0A8J7WXN6-F1
#
_entry.id   AF-A0A8J7WXN6-F1
#
_cell.length_a   1.000
_cell.length_b   1.000
_cell.length_c   1.000
_cell.angle_alpha   90.00
_cell.angle_beta   90.00
_cell.angle_gamma   90.00
#
_symmetry.space_group_name_H-M   'P 1'
#
loop_
_entity.id
_entity.type
_entity.pdbx_description
1 polymer ?
#
loop_
_entity_poly.entity_id
_entity_poly.type
_entity_poly.pdbx_seq_one_letter_code
_entity_poly.pdbx_strand_id
1 'polypeptide(L)'
;MKTRHLWSFLALFFLCPPAMAQDTPVSSATQTCLACHNSLHPGIVHSWQQSRHSRVTPEQGQNVTGLASRVSAQDIPENLVSVTVGCAECHTARPEAHADSFAHNGYQVHSVVSPDDCAVCHSTERQEYKHNIMSQARGNLKNNPVFMDLAQQIHGLPRLKDHKLEFSPAQRTTEEESCFFCHGSRIQVQGTETRTTTMGPMDFPRLAGWPNQGVGRENPDSSLGSCSACHSRHTFSVAEARKPSACKECHVGPDVPAYKVYTTSKHGNIAAAHSQDWNFQDIPWTVGQDFTAPTCATCHISLTVTSSGEVVAKRTHRMNDRLPWRLFGLIYAHPHPQEADTSIIRNQDDVPLPTDFSNNPAREFLISKKTQDQRRETMQNVCSQCHAQSWTEGHFQRLENTIQASNQAVLTATQIMQSIWDQGLAQGLQDGQSPFDEHMEKTWSRIWLINANKIRFASAMAGGGDYGVFAQGRYELSNTLAQMHDWLQRQTPKTD
;
A
#
# COMPACT_ATOMS: atom_id res chain seq x y z
N MET A 1 43.50 -13.77 74.51
CA MET A 1 42.74 -15.02 74.29
C MET A 1 41.29 -14.70 74.00
N LYS A 2 40.86 -14.69 72.72
CA LYS A 2 39.47 -14.92 72.31
C LYS A 2 39.50 -15.63 70.96
N THR A 3 38.92 -16.82 70.94
CA THR A 3 38.94 -17.84 69.89
C THR A 3 38.03 -17.45 68.72
N ARG A 4 38.52 -17.66 67.50
CA ARG A 4 37.77 -17.53 66.23
C ARG A 4 37.04 -18.85 65.96
N HIS A 5 35.74 -18.79 65.68
CA HIS A 5 35.02 -19.87 65.00
C HIS A 5 34.69 -19.40 63.58
N LEU A 6 35.29 -20.08 62.60
CA LEU A 6 35.05 -19.92 61.18
C LEU A 6 33.90 -20.88 60.80
N TRP A 7 32.78 -20.36 60.30
CA TRP A 7 31.70 -21.19 59.75
C TRP A 7 31.88 -21.25 58.23
N SER A 8 32.20 -22.43 57.71
CA SER A 8 32.28 -22.72 56.29
C SER A 8 30.88 -22.97 55.73
N PHE A 9 30.37 -22.04 54.91
CA PHE A 9 29.19 -22.28 54.09
C PHE A 9 29.59 -23.08 52.84
N LEU A 10 29.15 -24.34 52.77
CA LEU A 10 29.25 -25.18 51.59
C LEU A 10 28.10 -24.80 50.64
N ALA A 11 28.40 -24.09 49.56
CA ALA A 11 27.42 -23.78 48.52
C ALA A 11 27.25 -24.99 47.59
N LEU A 12 26.10 -25.67 47.66
CA LEU A 12 25.69 -26.66 46.66
C LEU A 12 25.35 -25.92 45.36
N PHE A 13 26.21 -26.05 44.34
CA PHE A 13 25.87 -25.71 42.97
C PHE A 13 24.93 -26.78 42.39
N PHE A 14 23.64 -26.47 42.32
CA PHE A 14 22.71 -27.20 41.45
C PHE A 14 23.04 -26.86 40.00
N LEU A 15 23.74 -27.76 39.31
CA LEU A 15 23.89 -27.76 37.85
C LEU A 15 22.52 -28.09 37.23
N CYS A 16 21.77 -27.06 36.85
CA CYS A 16 20.63 -27.20 35.97
C CYS A 16 21.17 -27.48 34.56
N PRO A 17 20.84 -28.61 33.91
CA PRO A 17 21.27 -28.84 32.54
C PRO A 17 20.63 -27.76 31.63
N PRO A 18 21.35 -27.24 30.63
CA PRO A 18 20.74 -26.35 29.66
C PRO A 18 19.58 -27.09 29.01
N ALA A 19 18.38 -26.52 29.08
CA ALA A 19 17.28 -26.96 28.23
C ALA A 19 17.77 -26.88 26.79
N MET A 20 18.02 -28.03 26.17
CA MET A 20 18.28 -28.11 24.74
C MET A 20 17.01 -27.58 24.07
N ALA A 21 17.05 -26.36 23.56
CA ALA A 21 16.00 -25.87 22.68
C ALA A 21 15.96 -26.81 21.49
N GLN A 22 14.92 -27.64 21.42
CA GLN A 22 14.70 -28.53 20.29
C GLN A 22 14.45 -27.65 19.07
N ASP A 23 15.27 -27.79 18.03
CA ASP A 23 15.11 -27.03 16.78
C ASP A 23 13.69 -27.25 16.24
N THR A 24 13.02 -26.16 15.85
CA THR A 24 11.65 -26.21 15.35
C THR A 24 11.61 -27.09 14.08
N PRO A 25 10.71 -28.10 13.99
CA PRO A 25 10.74 -29.07 12.89
C PRO A 25 10.65 -28.41 11.50
N VAL A 26 11.46 -28.90 10.57
CA VAL A 26 11.41 -28.51 9.14
C VAL A 26 10.98 -29.74 8.34
N SER A 27 10.02 -29.58 7.42
CA SER A 27 9.52 -30.70 6.61
C SER A 27 10.61 -31.30 5.72
N SER A 28 10.48 -32.59 5.38
CA SER A 28 11.39 -33.27 4.44
C SER A 28 11.41 -32.60 3.06
N ALA A 29 10.27 -32.06 2.62
CA ALA A 29 10.16 -31.31 1.37
C ALA A 29 11.02 -30.04 1.43
N THR A 30 10.87 -29.21 2.47
CA THR A 30 11.71 -28.01 2.64
C THR A 30 13.19 -28.36 2.84
N GLN A 31 13.53 -29.43 3.55
CA GLN A 31 14.93 -29.88 3.66
C GLN A 31 15.53 -30.20 2.27
N THR A 32 14.74 -30.81 1.38
CA THR A 32 15.16 -31.07 -0.01
C THR A 32 15.40 -29.76 -0.77
N CYS A 33 14.51 -28.77 -0.63
CA CYS A 33 14.70 -27.44 -1.21
C CYS A 33 16.00 -26.79 -0.71
N LEU A 34 16.22 -26.81 0.60
CA LEU A 34 17.37 -26.20 1.26
C LEU A 34 18.70 -26.84 0.85
N ALA A 35 18.73 -28.16 0.63
CA ALA A 35 19.93 -28.89 0.20
C ALA A 35 20.54 -28.31 -1.10
N CYS A 36 19.71 -27.80 -2.01
CA CYS A 36 20.17 -27.14 -3.23
C CYS A 36 20.22 -25.61 -3.08
N HIS A 37 19.13 -24.98 -2.62
CA HIS A 37 18.99 -23.52 -2.61
C HIS A 37 19.93 -22.81 -1.62
N ASN A 38 20.45 -23.50 -0.60
CA ASN A 38 21.44 -22.90 0.30
C ASN A 38 22.73 -22.52 -0.45
N SER A 39 23.09 -23.28 -1.49
CA SER A 39 24.26 -22.98 -2.32
C SER A 39 23.92 -22.08 -3.53
N LEU A 40 22.77 -22.32 -4.17
CA LEU A 40 22.39 -21.63 -5.40
C LEU A 40 21.80 -20.24 -5.15
N HIS A 41 21.08 -20.07 -4.03
CA HIS A 41 20.33 -18.86 -3.70
C HIS A 41 20.50 -18.46 -2.23
N PRO A 42 21.75 -18.28 -1.74
CA PRO A 42 22.04 -18.09 -0.32
C PRO A 42 21.29 -16.90 0.28
N GLY A 43 21.09 -15.80 -0.47
CA GLY A 43 20.34 -14.64 0.00
C GLY A 43 18.87 -14.94 0.34
N ILE A 44 18.21 -15.81 -0.44
CA ILE A 44 16.82 -16.23 -0.18
C ILE A 44 16.76 -17.08 1.08
N VAL A 45 17.64 -18.07 1.18
CA VAL A 45 17.67 -18.99 2.33
C VAL A 45 18.01 -18.25 3.62
N HIS A 46 19.00 -17.36 3.59
CA HIS A 46 19.37 -16.59 4.78
C HIS A 46 18.27 -15.60 5.18
N SER A 47 17.59 -14.97 4.21
CA SER A 47 16.42 -14.12 4.48
C SER A 47 15.29 -14.93 5.14
N TRP A 48 14.98 -16.13 4.66
CA TRP A 48 14.00 -17.01 5.28
C TRP A 48 14.42 -17.44 6.70
N GLN A 49 15.68 -17.79 6.93
CA GLN A 49 16.21 -18.14 8.27
C GLN A 49 16.09 -16.99 9.29
N GLN A 50 16.00 -15.73 8.82
CA GLN A 50 15.72 -14.57 9.67
C GLN A 50 14.23 -14.32 9.92
N SER A 51 13.34 -14.99 9.18
CA SER A 51 11.90 -14.87 9.34
C SER A 51 11.40 -15.61 10.58
N ARG A 52 10.22 -15.19 11.09
CA ARG A 52 9.49 -16.01 12.08
C ARG A 52 8.95 -17.30 11.49
N HIS A 53 8.66 -17.33 10.18
CA HIS A 53 8.20 -18.52 9.48
C HIS A 53 9.20 -19.70 9.57
N SER A 54 10.50 -19.42 9.61
CA SER A 54 11.54 -20.44 9.82
C SER A 54 11.71 -20.91 11.27
N ARG A 55 11.03 -20.29 12.24
CA ARG A 55 11.28 -20.51 13.68
C ARG A 55 10.06 -20.96 14.47
N VAL A 56 8.86 -20.78 13.91
CA VAL A 56 7.59 -21.02 14.58
C VAL A 56 6.68 -21.84 13.67
N THR A 57 6.10 -22.92 14.19
CA THR A 57 5.09 -23.71 13.47
C THR A 57 3.72 -23.03 13.54
N PRO A 58 2.80 -23.32 12.61
CA PRO A 58 1.42 -22.85 12.73
C PRO A 58 0.76 -23.26 14.05
N GLU A 59 0.97 -24.48 14.54
CA GLU A 59 0.48 -24.94 15.85
C GLU A 59 0.97 -24.03 17.00
N GLN A 60 2.28 -23.75 17.06
CA GLN A 60 2.84 -22.85 18.05
C GLN A 60 2.25 -21.44 17.92
N GLY A 61 1.99 -20.99 16.70
CA GLY A 61 1.32 -19.71 16.42
C GLY A 61 -0.14 -19.68 16.88
N GLN A 62 -0.89 -20.76 16.68
CA GLN A 62 -2.29 -20.89 17.12
C GLN A 62 -2.41 -20.95 18.65
N ASN A 63 -1.41 -21.50 19.33
CA ASN A 63 -1.34 -21.53 20.80
C ASN A 63 -1.10 -20.14 21.42
N VAL A 64 -0.72 -19.12 20.64
CA VAL A 64 -0.64 -17.73 21.12
C VAL A 64 -2.05 -17.14 21.18
N THR A 65 -2.54 -16.95 22.41
CA THR A 65 -3.87 -16.38 22.67
C THR A 65 -3.87 -14.86 22.77
N GLY A 66 -5.05 -14.26 22.61
CA GLY A 66 -5.24 -12.82 22.79
C GLY A 66 -4.62 -11.95 21.69
N LEU A 67 -4.26 -10.72 22.06
CA LEU A 67 -3.78 -9.67 21.14
C LEU A 67 -2.44 -9.98 20.46
N ALA A 68 -1.67 -10.91 21.02
CA ALA A 68 -0.37 -11.33 20.50
C ALA A 68 -0.45 -12.27 19.29
N SER A 69 -1.64 -12.83 19.01
CA SER A 69 -1.83 -13.81 17.95
C SER A 69 -1.50 -13.26 16.55
N ARG A 70 -0.90 -14.13 15.74
CA ARG A 70 -0.45 -13.85 14.36
C ARG A 70 -0.97 -14.87 13.33
N VAL A 71 -1.55 -15.97 13.79
CA VAL A 71 -2.15 -17.01 12.94
C VAL A 71 -3.66 -16.91 13.16
N SER A 72 -4.40 -16.63 12.08
CA SER A 72 -5.82 -16.33 12.16
C SER A 72 -6.71 -17.46 11.65
N ALA A 73 -6.14 -18.38 10.86
CA ALA A 73 -6.83 -19.60 10.45
C ALA A 73 -7.04 -20.56 11.63
N GLN A 74 -8.23 -21.15 11.71
CA GLN A 74 -8.55 -22.19 12.69
C GLN A 74 -8.18 -23.57 12.16
N ASP A 75 -8.53 -23.86 10.91
CA ASP A 75 -8.29 -25.15 10.28
C ASP A 75 -7.09 -25.08 9.33
N ILE A 76 -5.93 -25.52 9.82
CA ILE A 76 -4.68 -25.60 9.03
C ILE A 76 -4.43 -27.06 8.67
N PRO A 77 -4.11 -27.39 7.39
CA PRO A 77 -3.83 -28.77 6.98
C PRO A 77 -2.80 -29.47 7.88
N GLU A 78 -3.06 -30.74 8.22
CA GLU A 78 -2.23 -31.53 9.15
C GLU A 78 -0.76 -31.60 8.71
N ASN A 79 -0.50 -31.62 7.41
CA ASN A 79 0.85 -31.66 6.85
C ASN A 79 1.63 -30.35 7.00
N LEU A 80 0.98 -29.25 7.43
CA LEU A 80 1.59 -27.93 7.64
C LEU A 80 1.67 -27.56 9.12
N VAL A 81 0.77 -28.08 9.95
CA VAL A 81 0.52 -27.56 11.32
C VAL A 81 1.73 -27.72 12.26
N SER A 82 2.48 -28.82 12.12
CA SER A 82 3.54 -29.25 13.04
C SER A 82 4.96 -28.96 12.53
N VAL A 83 5.10 -28.29 11.38
CA VAL A 83 6.39 -27.90 10.79
C VAL A 83 6.48 -26.38 10.65
N THR A 84 7.69 -25.86 10.57
CA THR A 84 7.95 -24.47 10.19
C THR A 84 7.41 -24.18 8.80
N VAL A 85 7.03 -22.92 8.56
CA VAL A 85 6.61 -22.48 7.23
C VAL A 85 7.87 -22.27 6.37
N GLY A 86 8.28 -23.35 5.70
CA GLY A 86 9.46 -23.43 4.86
C GLY A 86 9.19 -23.10 3.39
N CYS A 87 10.14 -23.50 2.52
CA CYS A 87 10.05 -23.28 1.08
C CYS A 87 8.83 -24.02 0.50
N ALA A 88 8.69 -25.31 0.82
CA ALA A 88 7.63 -26.16 0.28
C ALA A 88 6.26 -25.76 0.83
N GLU A 89 6.17 -25.41 2.11
CA GLU A 89 4.91 -25.02 2.76
C GLU A 89 4.23 -23.82 2.08
N CYS A 90 4.99 -22.97 1.37
CA CYS A 90 4.44 -21.92 0.51
C CYS A 90 4.39 -22.36 -0.96
N HIS A 91 5.53 -22.73 -1.55
CA HIS A 91 5.67 -22.87 -3.00
C HIS A 91 5.06 -24.15 -3.58
N THR A 92 4.69 -25.13 -2.75
CA THR A 92 3.95 -26.31 -3.18
C THR A 92 2.51 -26.32 -2.68
N ALA A 93 2.05 -25.19 -2.09
CA ALA A 93 0.67 -25.06 -1.66
C ALA A 93 -0.27 -25.01 -2.88
N ARG A 94 -1.43 -25.66 -2.77
CA ARG A 94 -2.54 -25.55 -3.73
C ARG A 94 -2.10 -25.65 -5.21
N PRO A 95 -1.26 -26.62 -5.62
CA PRO A 95 -0.61 -26.59 -6.93
C PRO A 95 -1.60 -26.62 -8.11
N GLU A 96 -2.77 -27.23 -7.93
CA GLU A 96 -3.84 -27.28 -8.93
C GLU A 96 -4.53 -25.92 -9.16
N ALA A 97 -4.47 -25.01 -8.18
CA ALA A 97 -5.02 -23.66 -8.30
C ALA A 97 -4.12 -22.72 -9.10
N HIS A 98 -2.83 -23.05 -9.23
CA HIS A 98 -1.81 -22.17 -9.80
C HIS A 98 -1.49 -22.56 -11.24
N ALA A 99 -1.78 -21.66 -12.19
CA ALA A 99 -1.44 -21.87 -13.59
C ALA A 99 0.08 -21.93 -13.85
N ASP A 100 0.91 -21.33 -12.98
CA ASP A 100 2.37 -21.35 -13.04
C ASP A 100 3.02 -22.52 -12.29
N SER A 101 2.24 -23.51 -11.85
CA SER A 101 2.77 -24.75 -11.27
C SER A 101 3.57 -25.56 -12.29
N PHE A 102 4.75 -26.02 -11.90
CA PHE A 102 5.65 -26.84 -12.72
C PHE A 102 6.38 -27.88 -11.88
N ALA A 103 6.82 -28.96 -12.53
CA ALA A 103 7.61 -29.99 -11.87
C ALA A 103 9.02 -29.48 -11.57
N HIS A 104 9.45 -29.59 -10.32
CA HIS A 104 10.78 -29.20 -9.88
C HIS A 104 11.31 -30.19 -8.85
N ASN A 105 12.24 -31.05 -9.29
CA ASN A 105 12.92 -32.05 -8.44
C ASN A 105 11.97 -32.92 -7.60
N GLY A 106 10.90 -33.43 -8.24
CA GLY A 106 9.93 -34.32 -7.60
C GLY A 106 8.75 -33.64 -6.91
N TYR A 107 8.69 -32.31 -6.93
CA TYR A 107 7.59 -31.52 -6.36
C TYR A 107 6.88 -30.71 -7.45
N GLN A 108 5.59 -30.42 -7.25
CA GLN A 108 4.86 -29.42 -8.02
C GLN A 108 5.01 -28.06 -7.32
N VAL A 109 5.77 -27.17 -7.96
CA VAL A 109 6.15 -25.86 -7.41
C VAL A 109 5.54 -24.76 -8.26
N HIS A 110 5.01 -23.71 -7.65
CA HIS A 110 4.66 -22.46 -8.33
C HIS A 110 5.61 -21.33 -7.91
N SER A 111 5.92 -20.41 -8.82
CA SER A 111 6.85 -19.31 -8.54
C SER A 111 6.18 -18.17 -7.78
N VAL A 112 4.89 -17.96 -8.04
CA VAL A 112 4.13 -16.83 -7.53
C VAL A 112 3.21 -17.25 -6.40
N VAL A 113 3.72 -17.20 -5.16
CA VAL A 113 2.88 -17.37 -3.96
C VAL A 113 1.87 -16.23 -3.88
N SER A 114 0.60 -16.57 -3.80
CA SER A 114 -0.54 -15.66 -3.87
C SER A 114 -1.12 -15.34 -2.48
N PRO A 115 -1.97 -14.31 -2.37
CA PRO A 115 -2.75 -14.06 -1.16
C PRO A 115 -3.58 -15.26 -0.69
N ASP A 116 -4.10 -16.09 -1.60
CA ASP A 116 -4.91 -17.25 -1.23
C ASP A 116 -4.06 -18.41 -0.66
N ASP A 117 -2.75 -18.46 -0.97
CA ASP A 117 -1.83 -19.37 -0.27
C ASP A 117 -1.54 -18.87 1.14
N CYS A 118 -1.36 -17.56 1.31
CA CYS A 118 -1.22 -16.96 2.64
C CYS A 118 -2.47 -17.20 3.52
N ALA A 119 -3.65 -17.28 2.91
CA ALA A 119 -4.92 -17.50 3.59
C ALA A 119 -5.02 -18.84 4.33
N VAL A 120 -4.18 -19.82 3.98
CA VAL A 120 -4.09 -21.11 4.68
C VAL A 120 -3.77 -20.91 6.16
N CYS A 121 -2.96 -19.91 6.51
CA CYS A 121 -2.62 -19.57 7.89
C CYS A 121 -3.16 -18.19 8.33
N HIS A 122 -3.37 -17.27 7.39
CA HIS A 122 -3.73 -15.87 7.62
C HIS A 122 -5.07 -15.48 6.98
N SER A 123 -6.12 -16.25 7.29
CA SER A 123 -7.45 -16.10 6.68
C SER A 123 -8.12 -14.76 6.97
N THR A 124 -7.97 -14.21 8.18
CA THR A 124 -8.52 -12.89 8.54
C THR A 124 -7.85 -11.78 7.73
N GLU A 125 -6.52 -11.73 7.73
CA GLU A 125 -5.75 -10.73 6.98
C GLU A 125 -6.06 -10.79 5.49
N ARG A 126 -6.19 -12.00 4.93
CA ARG A 126 -6.60 -12.19 3.53
C ARG A 126 -7.99 -11.62 3.26
N GLN A 127 -8.96 -11.93 4.12
CA GLN A 127 -10.35 -11.50 3.95
C GLN A 127 -10.46 -9.98 4.08
N GLU A 128 -9.76 -9.38 5.04
CA GLU A 128 -9.67 -7.92 5.16
C GLU A 128 -9.05 -7.30 3.90
N TYR A 129 -7.93 -7.85 3.41
CA TYR A 129 -7.24 -7.31 2.24
C TYR A 129 -8.07 -7.41 0.96
N LYS A 130 -8.91 -8.45 0.82
CA LYS A 130 -9.88 -8.58 -0.30
C LYS A 130 -10.79 -7.36 -0.44
N HIS A 131 -11.14 -6.74 0.69
CA HIS A 131 -12.01 -5.56 0.77
C HIS A 131 -11.21 -4.25 0.91
N ASN A 132 -9.89 -4.33 0.75
CA ASN A 132 -9.02 -3.18 0.64
C ASN A 132 -8.98 -2.70 -0.80
N ILE A 133 -9.05 -1.37 -1.00
CA ILE A 133 -9.00 -0.75 -2.33
C ILE A 133 -7.69 -1.07 -3.05
N MET A 134 -6.63 -1.33 -2.29
CA MET A 134 -5.33 -1.76 -2.80
C MET A 134 -5.39 -3.10 -3.54
N SER A 135 -6.18 -4.07 -3.06
CA SER A 135 -6.31 -5.37 -3.75
C SER A 135 -6.92 -5.22 -5.15
N GLN A 136 -7.71 -4.18 -5.37
CA GLN A 136 -8.35 -3.85 -6.64
C GLN A 136 -7.58 -2.80 -7.44
N ALA A 137 -6.38 -2.37 -7.00
CA ALA A 137 -5.69 -1.21 -7.57
C ALA A 137 -5.43 -1.32 -9.08
N ARG A 138 -5.12 -2.53 -9.59
CA ARG A 138 -4.99 -2.79 -11.02
C ARG A 138 -6.32 -2.61 -11.74
N GLY A 139 -7.38 -3.26 -11.27
CA GLY A 139 -8.72 -3.18 -11.88
C GLY A 139 -9.29 -1.77 -11.85
N ASN A 140 -9.16 -1.08 -10.72
CA ASN A 140 -9.58 0.30 -10.52
C ASN A 140 -8.94 1.27 -11.52
N LEU A 141 -7.69 1.01 -11.92
CA LEU A 141 -7.01 1.78 -12.96
C LEU A 141 -7.37 1.28 -14.37
N LYS A 142 -7.13 0.00 -14.66
CA LYS A 142 -7.23 -0.57 -16.01
C LYS A 142 -8.65 -0.59 -16.57
N ASN A 143 -9.65 -0.79 -15.72
CA ASN A 143 -11.04 -0.89 -16.14
C ASN A 143 -11.75 0.46 -16.16
N ASN A 144 -11.03 1.55 -15.89
CA ASN A 144 -11.56 2.91 -15.96
C ASN A 144 -11.02 3.62 -17.22
N PRO A 145 -11.88 3.89 -18.23
CA PRO A 145 -11.42 4.50 -19.48
C PRO A 145 -10.87 5.92 -19.29
N VAL A 146 -11.40 6.70 -18.35
CA VAL A 146 -10.90 8.07 -18.06
C VAL A 146 -9.49 8.00 -17.47
N PHE A 147 -9.25 7.04 -16.56
CA PHE A 147 -7.92 6.90 -15.96
C PHE A 147 -6.91 6.32 -16.95
N MET A 148 -7.32 5.38 -17.81
CA MET A 148 -6.44 4.83 -18.85
C MET A 148 -6.13 5.84 -19.94
N ASP A 149 -7.05 6.76 -20.25
CA ASP A 149 -6.77 7.89 -21.14
C ASP A 149 -5.70 8.80 -20.52
N LEU A 150 -5.88 9.23 -19.26
CA LEU A 150 -4.84 9.99 -18.55
C LEU A 150 -3.50 9.26 -18.53
N ALA A 151 -3.49 7.95 -18.27
CA ALA A 151 -2.29 7.13 -18.26
C ALA A 151 -1.60 7.16 -19.63
N GLN A 152 -2.35 6.97 -20.73
CA GLN A 152 -1.83 7.08 -22.09
C GLN A 152 -1.18 8.45 -22.36
N GLN A 153 -1.79 9.54 -21.88
CA GLN A 153 -1.23 10.89 -22.02
C GLN A 153 0.02 11.16 -21.15
N ILE A 154 0.38 10.25 -20.24
CA ILE A 154 1.55 10.32 -19.35
C ILE A 154 2.68 9.42 -19.85
N HIS A 155 2.41 8.14 -20.13
CA HIS A 155 3.43 7.13 -20.45
C HIS A 155 3.32 6.57 -21.88
N GLY A 156 2.40 7.08 -22.69
CA GLY A 156 2.31 6.77 -24.11
C GLY A 156 3.52 7.28 -24.89
N LEU A 157 3.76 6.68 -26.07
CA LEU A 157 4.87 7.09 -26.93
C LEU A 157 4.51 8.40 -27.65
N PRO A 158 5.23 9.50 -27.43
CA PRO A 158 4.94 10.77 -28.07
C PRO A 158 5.22 10.70 -29.58
N ARG A 159 4.32 11.26 -30.39
CA ARG A 159 4.43 11.36 -31.84
C ARG A 159 3.94 12.72 -32.30
N LEU A 160 4.52 13.22 -33.39
CA LEU A 160 3.98 14.36 -34.12
C LEU A 160 3.29 13.83 -35.37
N LYS A 161 1.96 14.01 -35.45
CA LYS A 161 1.15 13.60 -36.60
C LYS A 161 0.30 14.79 -37.02
N ASP A 162 0.35 15.15 -38.30
CA ASP A 162 -0.39 16.30 -38.86
C ASP A 162 -0.17 17.60 -38.06
N HIS A 163 1.07 17.82 -37.61
CA HIS A 163 1.49 18.92 -36.74
C HIS A 163 0.84 18.95 -35.33
N LYS A 164 0.15 17.88 -34.93
CA LYS A 164 -0.40 17.69 -33.58
C LYS A 164 0.46 16.72 -32.77
N LEU A 165 0.65 17.03 -31.50
CA LEU A 165 1.30 16.13 -30.54
C LEU A 165 0.26 15.08 -30.11
N GLU A 166 0.58 13.81 -30.31
CA GLU A 166 -0.26 12.68 -29.91
C GLU A 166 0.57 11.70 -29.06
N PHE A 167 -0.08 10.96 -28.17
CA PHE A 167 0.54 9.89 -27.39
C PHE A 167 -0.06 8.56 -27.80
N SER A 168 0.73 7.75 -28.53
CA SER A 168 0.32 6.40 -28.91
C SER A 168 0.37 5.44 -27.70
N PRO A 169 -0.42 4.35 -27.69
CA PRO A 169 -0.41 3.40 -26.58
C PRO A 169 0.99 2.92 -26.23
N ALA A 170 1.28 2.85 -24.93
CA ALA A 170 2.57 2.40 -24.44
C ALA A 170 2.77 0.90 -24.69
N GLN A 171 4.02 0.48 -24.76
CA GLN A 171 4.33 -0.96 -24.76
C GLN A 171 3.95 -1.55 -23.39
N ARG A 172 3.56 -2.83 -23.38
CA ARG A 172 3.19 -3.55 -22.16
C ARG A 172 4.24 -3.41 -21.05
N THR A 173 5.52 -3.55 -21.39
CA THR A 173 6.62 -3.44 -20.43
C THR A 173 6.74 -2.04 -19.84
N THR A 174 6.48 -0.99 -20.63
CA THR A 174 6.42 0.39 -20.13
C THR A 174 5.25 0.58 -19.16
N GLU A 175 4.07 0.00 -19.42
CA GLU A 175 2.95 0.04 -18.46
C GLU A 175 3.31 -0.67 -17.14
N GLU A 176 4.00 -1.82 -17.25
CA GLU A 176 4.46 -2.65 -16.13
C GLU A 176 5.53 -1.97 -15.28
N GLU A 177 6.41 -1.16 -15.88
CA GLU A 177 7.46 -0.40 -15.19
C GLU A 177 6.98 0.96 -14.64
N SER A 178 5.84 1.47 -15.12
CA SER A 178 5.28 2.76 -14.70
C SER A 178 4.09 2.59 -13.75
N CYS A 179 2.86 2.65 -14.24
CA CYS A 179 1.65 2.64 -13.42
C CYS A 179 1.44 1.28 -12.74
N PHE A 180 1.64 0.18 -13.47
CA PHE A 180 1.43 -1.17 -12.93
C PHE A 180 2.56 -1.68 -12.06
N PHE A 181 3.68 -0.95 -11.95
CA PHE A 181 4.70 -1.23 -10.94
C PHE A 181 4.08 -1.15 -9.54
N CYS A 182 3.40 -0.04 -9.24
CA CYS A 182 2.70 0.18 -7.98
C CYS A 182 1.31 -0.48 -7.95
N HIS A 183 0.52 -0.35 -9.02
CA HIS A 183 -0.88 -0.82 -9.03
C HIS A 183 -1.01 -2.33 -9.18
N GLY A 184 -0.04 -3.01 -9.78
CA GLY A 184 -0.05 -4.44 -10.04
C GLY A 184 -0.16 -4.77 -11.53
N SER A 185 0.69 -5.69 -11.96
CA SER A 185 0.62 -6.32 -13.28
C SER A 185 -0.36 -7.50 -13.29
N ARG A 186 -0.64 -8.05 -14.48
CA ARG A 186 -1.32 -9.34 -14.63
C ARG A 186 -0.28 -10.41 -14.93
N ILE A 187 -0.13 -11.38 -14.02
CA ILE A 187 0.82 -12.47 -14.20
C ILE A 187 0.21 -13.53 -15.11
N GLN A 188 0.89 -13.86 -16.20
CA GLN A 188 0.41 -14.86 -17.17
C GLN A 188 1.52 -15.80 -17.58
N VAL A 189 1.22 -17.09 -17.62
CA VAL A 189 2.10 -18.13 -18.14
C VAL A 189 2.09 -18.08 -19.67
N GLN A 190 3.26 -17.87 -20.27
CA GLN A 190 3.48 -17.79 -21.73
C GLN A 190 4.07 -19.09 -22.29
N GLY A 191 3.90 -20.19 -21.56
CA GLY A 191 4.52 -21.49 -21.82
C GLY A 191 5.78 -21.73 -20.98
N THR A 192 6.56 -22.72 -21.39
CA THR A 192 7.73 -23.22 -20.65
C THR A 192 9.00 -22.94 -21.44
N GLU A 193 10.11 -22.72 -20.73
CA GLU A 193 11.45 -22.66 -21.31
C GLU A 193 12.43 -23.55 -20.55
N THR A 194 13.25 -24.28 -21.30
CA THR A 194 14.35 -25.06 -20.74
C THR A 194 15.54 -24.14 -20.49
N ARG A 195 16.02 -24.11 -19.24
CA ARG A 195 17.24 -23.39 -18.85
C ARG A 195 18.31 -24.39 -18.44
N THR A 196 19.55 -24.13 -18.82
CA THR A 196 20.69 -24.93 -18.34
C THR A 196 21.01 -24.55 -16.90
N THR A 197 20.91 -25.51 -15.98
CA THR A 197 21.25 -25.32 -14.56
C THR A 197 22.47 -26.14 -14.18
N THR A 198 22.99 -25.92 -12.97
CA THR A 198 24.09 -26.73 -12.40
C THR A 198 23.73 -28.21 -12.22
N MET A 199 22.45 -28.55 -12.22
CA MET A 199 21.92 -29.92 -12.14
C MET A 199 21.49 -30.49 -13.50
N GLY A 200 21.79 -29.77 -14.58
CA GLY A 200 21.36 -30.10 -15.94
C GLY A 200 20.21 -29.22 -16.45
N PRO A 201 19.70 -29.49 -17.66
CA PRO A 201 18.57 -28.77 -18.21
C PRO A 201 17.31 -28.95 -17.35
N MET A 202 16.63 -27.84 -17.05
CA MET A 202 15.37 -27.84 -16.30
C MET A 202 14.37 -26.91 -16.97
N ASP A 203 13.09 -27.27 -16.88
CA ASP A 203 11.99 -26.53 -17.47
C ASP A 203 11.38 -25.56 -16.45
N PHE A 204 11.20 -24.31 -16.86
CA PHE A 204 10.64 -23.25 -16.03
C PHE A 204 9.50 -22.52 -16.76
N PRO A 205 8.47 -22.04 -16.04
CA PRO A 205 7.44 -21.23 -16.65
C PRO A 205 8.01 -19.87 -17.10
N ARG A 206 7.67 -19.46 -18.33
CA ARG A 206 7.86 -18.08 -18.79
C ARG A 206 6.68 -17.24 -18.32
N LEU A 207 6.93 -16.29 -17.44
CA LEU A 207 5.91 -15.43 -16.87
C LEU A 207 5.98 -14.04 -17.49
N ALA A 208 4.85 -13.55 -18.02
CA ALA A 208 4.71 -12.16 -18.41
C ALA A 208 4.11 -11.35 -17.26
N GLY A 209 4.55 -10.10 -17.09
CA GLY A 209 4.16 -9.24 -15.97
C GLY A 209 4.90 -9.55 -14.66
N TRP A 210 5.81 -10.52 -14.66
CA TRP A 210 6.65 -10.87 -13.52
C TRP A 210 8.10 -10.42 -13.78
N PRO A 211 8.84 -9.91 -12.78
CA PRO A 211 8.48 -9.74 -11.37
C PRO A 211 7.60 -8.50 -11.13
N ASN A 212 6.64 -8.63 -10.21
CA ASN A 212 5.82 -7.50 -9.76
C ASN A 212 5.30 -7.72 -8.34
N GLN A 213 5.26 -6.65 -7.56
CA GLN A 213 4.76 -6.66 -6.17
C GLN A 213 3.67 -5.60 -5.96
N GLY A 214 3.14 -5.05 -7.04
CA GLY A 214 2.11 -4.03 -6.98
C GLY A 214 0.88 -4.54 -6.22
N VAL A 215 0.26 -3.63 -5.47
CA VAL A 215 -0.68 -3.98 -4.40
C VAL A 215 -1.96 -4.66 -4.89
N GLY A 216 -2.32 -4.48 -6.16
CA GLY A 216 -3.47 -5.11 -6.82
C GLY A 216 -3.08 -6.07 -7.94
N ARG A 217 -1.92 -6.71 -7.85
CA ARG A 217 -1.46 -7.72 -8.83
C ARG A 217 -2.51 -8.81 -9.05
N GLU A 218 -2.76 -9.19 -10.29
CA GLU A 218 -3.59 -10.35 -10.63
C GLU A 218 -2.69 -11.58 -10.74
N ASN A 219 -2.93 -12.56 -9.86
CA ASN A 219 -2.07 -13.74 -9.70
C ASN A 219 -2.46 -14.89 -10.64
N PRO A 220 -1.57 -15.88 -10.87
CA PRO A 220 -1.88 -17.06 -11.67
C PRO A 220 -3.06 -17.91 -11.16
N ASP A 221 -3.38 -17.84 -9.87
CA ASP A 221 -4.57 -18.48 -9.26
C ASP A 221 -5.82 -17.58 -9.27
N SER A 222 -5.80 -16.48 -10.04
CA SER A 222 -6.86 -15.47 -10.13
C SER A 222 -7.13 -14.65 -8.87
N SER A 223 -6.41 -14.91 -7.77
CA SER A 223 -6.50 -14.07 -6.58
C SER A 223 -5.90 -12.68 -6.87
N LEU A 224 -6.39 -11.67 -6.16
CA LEU A 224 -5.94 -10.29 -6.32
C LEU A 224 -5.11 -9.83 -5.11
N GLY A 225 -3.96 -9.24 -5.41
CA GLY A 225 -3.08 -8.58 -4.46
C GLY A 225 -1.68 -9.19 -4.35
N SER A 226 -0.81 -8.48 -3.64
CA SER A 226 0.56 -8.91 -3.35
C SER A 226 0.87 -8.74 -1.87
N CYS A 227 0.91 -9.87 -1.13
CA CYS A 227 1.20 -9.86 0.31
C CYS A 227 2.65 -9.49 0.64
N SER A 228 3.56 -9.40 -0.34
CA SER A 228 4.96 -9.00 -0.11
C SER A 228 5.23 -7.52 -0.36
N ALA A 229 4.20 -6.70 -0.59
CA ALA A 229 4.37 -5.27 -0.87
C ALA A 229 4.87 -4.45 0.34
N CYS A 230 4.57 -4.87 1.57
CA CYS A 230 4.92 -4.11 2.78
C CYS A 230 5.91 -4.85 3.70
N HIS A 231 5.80 -6.17 3.82
CA HIS A 231 6.76 -7.03 4.49
C HIS A 231 7.34 -7.98 3.46
N SER A 232 8.47 -7.61 2.88
CA SER A 232 9.00 -8.27 1.70
C SER A 232 9.41 -9.72 1.96
N ARG A 233 9.33 -10.53 0.89
CA ARG A 233 9.88 -11.88 0.91
C ARG A 233 11.41 -11.82 0.99
N HIS A 234 12.10 -12.72 1.69
CA HIS A 234 11.60 -13.92 2.37
C HIS A 234 11.65 -13.79 3.90
N THR A 235 11.92 -12.59 4.42
CA THR A 235 11.94 -12.32 5.86
C THR A 235 10.54 -12.12 6.43
N PHE A 236 9.61 -11.55 5.64
CA PHE A 236 8.21 -11.29 6.03
C PHE A 236 8.10 -10.56 7.38
N SER A 237 8.91 -9.52 7.56
CA SER A 237 9.09 -8.86 8.85
C SER A 237 8.00 -7.83 9.14
N VAL A 238 7.26 -8.01 10.24
CA VAL A 238 6.33 -6.96 10.73
C VAL A 238 7.07 -5.66 11.07
N ALA A 239 8.33 -5.76 11.50
CA ALA A 239 9.14 -4.57 11.77
C ALA A 239 9.47 -3.79 10.51
N GLU A 240 9.65 -4.47 9.38
CA GLU A 240 9.80 -3.82 8.08
C GLU A 240 8.51 -3.11 7.69
N ALA A 241 7.37 -3.80 7.74
CA ALA A 241 6.06 -3.23 7.41
C ALA A 241 5.68 -2.02 8.27
N ARG A 242 6.18 -1.94 9.51
CA ARG A 242 5.94 -0.79 10.41
C ARG A 242 6.82 0.41 10.12
N LYS A 243 7.90 0.25 9.37
CA LYS A 243 8.80 1.36 9.02
C LYS A 243 8.23 2.17 7.85
N PRO A 244 8.33 3.50 7.87
CA PRO A 244 7.86 4.36 6.78
C PRO A 244 8.45 4.00 5.40
N SER A 245 9.65 3.42 5.37
CA SER A 245 10.32 2.98 4.14
C SER A 245 9.53 1.92 3.37
N ALA A 246 8.75 1.07 4.04
CA ALA A 246 7.91 0.07 3.38
C ALA A 246 6.79 0.71 2.53
N CYS A 247 6.31 1.89 2.92
CA CYS A 247 5.28 2.62 2.17
C CYS A 247 5.87 3.49 1.05
N LYS A 248 7.17 3.82 1.15
CA LYS A 248 7.88 4.77 0.25
C LYS A 248 7.90 4.30 -1.20
N GLU A 249 7.94 2.98 -1.43
CA GLU A 249 8.01 2.41 -2.78
C GLU A 249 6.93 2.98 -3.69
N CYS A 250 5.71 3.16 -3.16
CA CYS A 250 4.58 3.70 -3.92
C CYS A 250 4.19 5.13 -3.50
N HIS A 251 4.25 5.47 -2.21
CA HIS A 251 3.73 6.74 -1.68
C HIS A 251 4.80 7.84 -1.55
N VAL A 252 5.47 8.17 -2.65
CA VAL A 252 6.58 9.15 -2.68
C VAL A 252 6.49 10.19 -3.79
N GLY A 253 5.72 9.91 -4.83
CA GLY A 253 5.56 10.75 -6.01
C GLY A 253 4.97 12.13 -5.72
N PRO A 254 5.01 13.05 -6.69
CA PRO A 254 4.37 14.36 -6.54
C PRO A 254 2.84 14.29 -6.43
N ASP A 255 2.25 13.22 -6.98
CA ASP A 255 0.83 12.88 -6.97
C ASP A 255 0.35 12.26 -5.63
N VAL A 256 1.17 11.39 -5.03
CA VAL A 256 0.89 10.72 -3.74
C VAL A 256 2.04 10.91 -2.73
N PRO A 257 2.29 12.14 -2.25
CA PRO A 257 3.52 12.54 -1.55
C PRO A 257 3.59 12.10 -0.08
N ALA A 258 2.92 11.01 0.31
CA ALA A 258 2.68 10.68 1.72
C ALA A 258 3.98 10.53 2.52
N TYR A 259 4.95 9.78 1.99
CA TYR A 259 6.25 9.59 2.61
C TYR A 259 7.01 10.92 2.75
N LYS A 260 7.03 11.74 1.69
CA LYS A 260 7.72 13.04 1.70
C LYS A 260 7.13 13.99 2.74
N VAL A 261 5.80 14.07 2.80
CA VAL A 261 5.09 14.85 3.82
C VAL A 261 5.37 14.31 5.22
N TYR A 262 5.27 13.00 5.42
CA TYR A 262 5.55 12.37 6.70
C TYR A 262 6.97 12.67 7.19
N THR A 263 7.99 12.44 6.36
CA THR A 263 9.40 12.64 6.73
C THR A 263 9.78 14.09 7.05
N THR A 264 8.95 15.07 6.66
CA THR A 264 9.14 16.49 6.97
C THR A 264 8.25 16.98 8.12
N SER A 265 7.29 16.16 8.56
CA SER A 265 6.48 16.42 9.74
C SER A 265 7.28 16.21 11.03
N LYS A 266 6.77 16.71 12.17
CA LYS A 266 7.40 16.42 13.47
C LYS A 266 7.36 14.93 13.82
N HIS A 267 6.32 14.20 13.43
CA HIS A 267 6.28 12.75 13.62
C HIS A 267 7.43 12.05 12.89
N GLY A 268 7.65 12.40 11.62
CA GLY A 268 8.74 11.83 10.83
C GLY A 268 10.12 12.24 11.32
N ASN A 269 10.29 13.49 11.77
CA ASN A 269 11.57 13.95 12.33
C ASN A 269 11.92 13.20 13.63
N ILE A 270 10.95 13.00 14.53
CA ILE A 270 11.16 12.22 15.77
C ILE A 270 11.47 10.76 15.41
N ALA A 271 10.71 10.15 14.50
CA ALA A 271 10.98 8.79 14.05
C ALA A 271 12.39 8.65 13.43
N ALA A 272 12.81 9.59 12.58
CA ALA A 272 14.15 9.57 12.00
C ALA A 272 15.24 9.71 13.07
N ALA A 273 15.03 10.52 14.09
CA ALA A 273 16.00 10.77 15.14
C ALA A 273 16.08 9.66 16.21
N HIS A 274 14.96 8.99 16.52
CA HIS A 274 14.86 8.14 17.72
C HIS A 274 14.39 6.71 17.46
N SER A 275 13.97 6.36 16.24
CA SER A 275 13.41 5.02 15.99
C SER A 275 14.40 3.87 16.06
N GLN A 276 15.71 4.14 16.13
CA GLN A 276 16.71 3.08 16.32
C GLN A 276 16.53 2.34 17.65
N ASP A 277 16.00 3.04 18.66
CA ASP A 277 15.77 2.50 20.01
C ASP A 277 14.36 1.92 20.19
N TRP A 278 13.51 1.97 19.16
CA TRP A 278 12.13 1.50 19.23
C TRP A 278 12.01 0.00 18.95
N ASN A 279 11.06 -0.65 19.60
CA ASN A 279 10.72 -2.04 19.32
C ASN A 279 9.66 -2.10 18.21
N PHE A 280 10.06 -2.54 17.01
CA PHE A 280 9.14 -2.71 15.88
C PHE A 280 8.56 -4.13 15.74
N GLN A 281 8.95 -5.09 16.58
CA GLN A 281 8.60 -6.49 16.43
C GLN A 281 7.37 -6.92 17.23
N ASP A 282 7.11 -6.25 18.36
CA ASP A 282 6.13 -6.71 19.34
C ASP A 282 4.69 -6.58 18.86
N ILE A 283 3.87 -7.53 19.29
CA ILE A 283 2.44 -7.57 19.02
C ILE A 283 1.75 -7.96 20.34
N PRO A 284 0.85 -7.11 20.88
CA PRO A 284 0.45 -5.78 20.39
C PRO A 284 1.61 -4.76 20.45
N TRP A 285 1.46 -3.61 19.75
CA TRP A 285 2.46 -2.54 19.77
C TRP A 285 2.06 -1.46 20.79
N THR A 286 2.90 -1.22 21.79
CA THR A 286 2.55 -0.42 22.97
C THR A 286 3.05 1.02 22.84
N VAL A 287 2.12 1.97 22.88
CA VAL A 287 2.46 3.40 22.70
C VAL A 287 3.14 3.95 23.94
N GLY A 288 4.22 4.71 23.74
CA GLY A 288 5.05 5.27 24.80
C GLY A 288 6.11 4.31 25.35
N GLN A 289 5.98 3.00 25.09
CA GLN A 289 6.98 1.99 25.47
C GLN A 289 7.75 1.48 24.24
N ASP A 290 7.05 0.97 23.23
CA ASP A 290 7.68 0.43 22.03
C ASP A 290 8.04 1.51 21.02
N PHE A 291 7.31 2.62 21.01
CA PHE A 291 7.54 3.78 20.15
C PHE A 291 6.94 5.06 20.75
N THR A 292 7.48 6.23 20.37
CA THR A 292 7.05 7.53 20.91
C THR A 292 6.58 8.54 19.85
N ALA A 293 6.69 8.22 18.56
CA ALA A 293 6.02 8.95 17.49
C ALA A 293 5.46 7.99 16.43
N PRO A 294 4.31 8.33 15.81
CA PRO A 294 3.63 7.42 14.91
C PRO A 294 4.40 7.24 13.60
N THR A 295 4.28 6.06 13.00
CA THR A 295 4.62 5.79 11.60
C THR A 295 3.36 5.65 10.74
N CYS A 296 3.52 5.42 9.43
CA CYS A 296 2.42 5.10 8.53
C CYS A 296 1.59 3.92 9.07
N ALA A 297 2.25 2.87 9.54
CA ALA A 297 1.59 1.68 10.06
C ALA A 297 0.90 1.92 11.40
N THR A 298 1.40 2.81 12.26
CA THR A 298 0.71 3.20 13.50
C THR A 298 -0.69 3.71 13.20
N CYS A 299 -0.79 4.67 12.27
CA CYS A 299 -2.04 5.35 11.94
C CYS A 299 -2.98 4.50 11.08
N HIS A 300 -2.45 3.69 10.16
CA HIS A 300 -3.29 3.05 9.13
C HIS A 300 -3.49 1.54 9.30
N ILE A 301 -2.63 0.82 10.02
CA ILE A 301 -2.57 -0.66 9.93
C ILE A 301 -2.56 -1.35 11.29
N SER A 302 -1.75 -0.86 12.22
CA SER A 302 -1.27 -1.62 13.36
C SER A 302 -2.33 -1.78 14.45
N LEU A 303 -2.22 -2.91 15.16
CA LEU A 303 -2.79 -3.07 16.50
C LEU A 303 -1.92 -2.29 17.48
N THR A 304 -2.49 -1.26 18.11
CA THR A 304 -1.81 -0.46 19.14
C THR A 304 -2.56 -0.53 20.46
N VAL A 305 -1.82 -0.57 21.56
CA VAL A 305 -2.36 -0.60 22.91
C VAL A 305 -1.73 0.49 23.78
N THR A 306 -2.46 0.89 24.83
CA THR A 306 -1.90 1.71 25.91
C THR A 306 -0.94 0.89 26.78
N SER A 307 -0.20 1.55 27.67
CA SER A 307 0.65 0.89 28.67
C SER A 307 -0.14 0.02 29.67
N SER A 308 -1.45 0.22 29.81
CA SER A 308 -2.35 -0.63 30.60
C SER A 308 -2.92 -1.82 29.81
N GLY A 309 -2.57 -1.96 28.52
CA GLY A 309 -3.03 -3.04 27.65
C GLY A 309 -4.38 -2.81 26.99
N GLU A 310 -4.95 -1.60 27.09
CA GLU A 310 -6.21 -1.25 26.42
C GLU A 310 -6.00 -1.11 24.91
N VAL A 311 -6.86 -1.73 24.10
CA VAL A 311 -6.80 -1.63 22.63
C VAL A 311 -7.22 -0.24 22.19
N VAL A 312 -6.30 0.48 21.55
CA VAL A 312 -6.61 1.80 21.00
C VAL A 312 -6.99 1.72 19.53
N ALA A 313 -6.25 0.92 18.76
CA ALA A 313 -6.55 0.69 17.35
C ALA A 313 -6.40 -0.80 17.06
N LYS A 314 -7.41 -1.41 16.45
CA LYS A 314 -7.34 -2.82 16.02
C LYS A 314 -6.49 -2.95 14.76
N ARG A 315 -5.72 -4.04 14.63
CA ARG A 315 -5.04 -4.35 13.36
C ARG A 315 -6.08 -4.50 12.27
N THR A 316 -5.77 -4.00 11.08
CA THR A 316 -6.56 -4.31 9.90
C THR A 316 -5.73 -4.27 8.63
N HIS A 317 -5.98 -5.21 7.72
CA HIS A 317 -5.55 -5.16 6.32
C HIS A 317 -6.59 -4.51 5.41
N ARG A 318 -7.68 -3.95 5.96
CA ARG A 318 -8.67 -3.11 5.27
C ARG A 318 -8.52 -1.65 5.69
N MET A 319 -7.40 -1.04 5.32
CA MET A 319 -7.02 0.31 5.77
C MET A 319 -8.06 1.39 5.41
N ASN A 320 -8.91 1.15 4.40
CA ASN A 320 -10.07 1.97 4.05
C ASN A 320 -10.96 2.34 5.25
N ASP A 321 -11.08 1.44 6.23
CA ASP A 321 -11.95 1.63 7.39
C ASP A 321 -11.43 2.67 8.39
N ARG A 322 -10.25 3.25 8.15
CA ARG A 322 -9.73 4.41 8.88
C ARG A 322 -9.78 5.71 8.05
N LEU A 323 -10.37 5.68 6.86
CA LEU A 323 -10.36 6.80 5.91
C LEU A 323 -11.78 7.34 5.68
N PRO A 324 -12.13 8.51 6.27
CA PRO A 324 -13.40 9.17 6.00
C PRO A 324 -13.45 9.86 4.63
N TRP A 325 -12.28 10.25 4.11
CA TRP A 325 -12.11 10.97 2.86
C TRP A 325 -11.11 10.25 1.97
N ARG A 326 -11.37 10.25 0.66
CA ARG A 326 -10.33 10.03 -0.35
C ARG A 326 -9.70 11.38 -0.68
N LEU A 327 -8.49 11.60 -0.16
CA LEU A 327 -7.76 12.87 -0.37
C LEU A 327 -7.25 13.03 -1.80
N PHE A 328 -6.91 11.91 -2.44
CA PHE A 328 -6.52 11.85 -3.85
C PHE A 328 -7.72 12.26 -4.72
N GLY A 329 -7.63 13.44 -5.33
CA GLY A 329 -8.71 14.04 -6.08
C GLY A 329 -9.00 13.31 -7.40
N LEU A 330 -10.27 12.99 -7.65
CA LEU A 330 -10.75 12.37 -8.89
C LEU A 330 -11.98 13.09 -9.48
N ILE A 331 -11.94 14.39 -9.74
CA ILE A 331 -10.81 15.33 -9.56
C ILE A 331 -10.85 16.03 -8.19
N TYR A 332 -11.97 15.94 -7.48
CA TYR A 332 -12.14 16.50 -6.13
C TYR A 332 -11.86 15.47 -5.05
N ALA A 333 -11.49 15.91 -3.85
CA ALA A 333 -11.55 15.06 -2.68
C ALA A 333 -13.02 14.79 -2.34
N HIS A 334 -13.32 13.54 -2.03
CA HIS A 334 -14.68 13.03 -1.90
C HIS A 334 -14.76 12.03 -0.74
N PRO A 335 -15.96 11.77 -0.19
CA PRO A 335 -16.15 10.69 0.77
C PRO A 335 -15.58 9.38 0.23
N HIS A 336 -14.97 8.57 1.08
CA HIS A 336 -14.32 7.34 0.63
C HIS A 336 -15.33 6.40 -0.09
N PRO A 337 -14.92 5.66 -1.14
CA PRO A 337 -15.77 4.62 -1.72
C PRO A 337 -16.23 3.59 -0.69
N GLN A 338 -17.46 3.09 -0.85
CA GLN A 338 -18.04 2.03 -0.01
C GLN A 338 -17.34 0.69 -0.28
N GLU A 339 -17.14 0.39 -1.56
CA GLU A 339 -16.52 -0.85 -2.05
C GLU A 339 -15.07 -0.65 -2.46
N ALA A 340 -14.31 -1.75 -2.47
CA ALA A 340 -12.92 -1.76 -2.90
C ALA A 340 -12.76 -1.61 -4.42
N ASP A 341 -13.70 -2.17 -5.19
CA ASP A 341 -13.78 -1.99 -6.63
C ASP A 341 -14.43 -0.63 -6.92
N THR A 342 -13.64 0.32 -7.41
CA THR A 342 -14.08 1.66 -7.79
C THR A 342 -14.36 1.78 -9.28
N SER A 343 -14.11 0.73 -10.07
CA SER A 343 -14.40 0.75 -11.52
C SER A 343 -15.92 0.75 -11.81
N ILE A 344 -16.73 0.36 -10.82
CA ILE A 344 -18.20 0.38 -10.87
C ILE A 344 -18.80 1.78 -10.71
N ILE A 345 -18.04 2.75 -10.20
CA ILE A 345 -18.56 4.08 -9.87
C ILE A 345 -19.01 4.78 -11.16
N ARG A 346 -20.20 5.38 -11.13
CA ARG A 346 -20.70 6.31 -12.15
C ARG A 346 -21.23 7.56 -11.47
N ASN A 347 -20.85 8.73 -11.98
CA ASN A 347 -21.46 9.99 -11.55
C ASN A 347 -22.77 10.23 -12.30
N GLN A 348 -23.41 11.38 -12.06
CA GLN A 348 -24.68 11.73 -12.68
C GLN A 348 -24.62 11.90 -14.21
N ASP A 349 -23.41 12.11 -14.75
CA ASP A 349 -23.16 12.25 -16.19
C ASP A 349 -22.75 10.91 -16.84
N ASP A 350 -22.90 9.79 -16.12
CA ASP A 350 -22.45 8.44 -16.50
C ASP A 350 -20.93 8.33 -16.77
N VAL A 351 -20.15 9.28 -16.27
CA VAL A 351 -18.69 9.26 -16.34
C VAL A 351 -18.17 8.43 -15.15
N PRO A 352 -17.15 7.57 -15.33
CA PRO A 352 -16.63 6.69 -14.29
C PRO A 352 -15.74 7.44 -13.28
N LEU A 353 -16.32 8.43 -12.60
CA LEU A 353 -15.68 9.28 -11.61
C LEU A 353 -16.55 9.37 -10.34
N PRO A 354 -15.96 9.54 -9.15
CA PRO A 354 -16.69 9.69 -7.89
C PRO A 354 -17.40 11.04 -7.74
N THR A 355 -17.13 11.97 -8.64
CA THR A 355 -17.75 13.30 -8.71
C THR A 355 -17.93 13.69 -10.17
N ASP A 356 -18.92 14.49 -10.49
CA ASP A 356 -18.95 15.23 -11.76
C ASP A 356 -17.99 16.43 -11.75
N PHE A 357 -17.92 17.18 -12.85
CA PHE A 357 -17.10 18.39 -12.98
C PHE A 357 -17.66 19.61 -12.26
N SER A 358 -18.85 19.50 -11.67
CA SER A 358 -19.46 20.49 -10.78
C SER A 358 -19.25 20.14 -9.29
N ASN A 359 -18.45 19.11 -8.99
CA ASN A 359 -18.19 18.58 -7.65
C ASN A 359 -19.44 18.02 -6.94
N ASN A 360 -20.41 17.48 -7.70
CA ASN A 360 -21.49 16.68 -7.15
C ASN A 360 -21.02 15.22 -6.98
N PRO A 361 -21.06 14.66 -5.75
CA PRO A 361 -20.59 13.30 -5.50
C PRO A 361 -21.56 12.23 -6.00
N ALA A 362 -21.01 11.11 -6.48
CA ALA A 362 -21.72 9.89 -6.83
C ALA A 362 -22.18 9.14 -5.57
N ARG A 363 -23.13 9.71 -4.82
CA ARG A 363 -23.49 9.32 -3.45
C ARG A 363 -23.83 7.84 -3.27
N GLU A 364 -24.37 7.19 -4.29
CA GLU A 364 -24.71 5.77 -4.25
C GLU A 364 -23.49 4.87 -4.03
N PHE A 365 -22.30 5.31 -4.48
CA PHE A 365 -21.06 4.53 -4.40
C PHE A 365 -20.13 4.96 -3.26
N LEU A 366 -20.44 6.07 -2.58
CA LEU A 366 -19.57 6.68 -1.58
C LEU A 366 -20.15 6.54 -0.16
N ILE A 367 -19.29 6.43 0.84
CA ILE A 367 -19.74 6.23 2.21
C ILE A 367 -20.61 7.39 2.71
N SER A 368 -21.63 7.05 3.49
CA SER A 368 -22.50 8.03 4.13
C SER A 368 -21.74 8.93 5.10
N LYS A 369 -22.28 10.12 5.40
CA LYS A 369 -21.75 11.02 6.42
C LYS A 369 -21.58 10.33 7.79
N LYS A 370 -22.54 9.48 8.18
CA LYS A 370 -22.45 8.68 9.40
C LYS A 370 -21.21 7.78 9.41
N THR A 371 -20.94 7.10 8.30
CA THR A 371 -19.75 6.25 8.15
C THR A 371 -18.47 7.08 8.12
N GLN A 372 -18.47 8.25 7.48
CA GLN A 372 -17.33 9.18 7.56
C GLN A 372 -17.03 9.57 9.01
N ASP A 373 -18.05 9.89 9.79
CA ASP A 373 -17.88 10.30 11.18
C ASP A 373 -17.33 9.15 12.04
N GLN A 374 -17.81 7.92 11.84
CA GLN A 374 -17.26 6.71 12.49
C GLN A 374 -15.79 6.46 12.13
N ARG A 375 -15.42 6.58 10.85
CA ARG A 375 -14.03 6.41 10.40
C ARG A 375 -13.13 7.54 10.90
N ARG A 376 -13.67 8.77 11.01
CA ARG A 376 -12.95 9.90 11.62
C ARG A 376 -12.66 9.62 13.10
N GLU A 377 -13.67 9.21 13.86
CA GLU A 377 -13.52 8.85 15.28
C GLU A 377 -12.48 7.75 15.47
N THR A 378 -12.52 6.72 14.61
CA THR A 378 -11.51 5.64 14.61
C THR A 378 -10.09 6.18 14.45
N MET A 379 -9.86 7.15 13.57
CA MET A 379 -8.54 7.78 13.41
C MET A 379 -8.22 8.73 14.58
N GLN A 380 -9.19 9.48 15.10
CA GLN A 380 -9.01 10.36 16.26
C GLN A 380 -8.58 9.58 17.52
N ASN A 381 -9.08 8.36 17.70
CA ASN A 381 -8.65 7.47 18.78
C ASN A 381 -7.17 7.10 18.68
N VAL A 382 -6.59 7.03 17.46
CA VAL A 382 -5.14 6.86 17.33
C VAL A 382 -4.40 8.06 17.91
N CYS A 383 -4.89 9.28 17.65
CA CYS A 383 -4.29 10.53 18.10
C CYS A 383 -4.39 10.74 19.62
N SER A 384 -5.48 10.27 20.25
CA SER A 384 -5.75 10.48 21.68
C SER A 384 -4.73 9.83 22.61
N GLN A 385 -3.89 8.93 22.09
CA GLN A 385 -2.79 8.30 22.82
C GLN A 385 -1.64 9.26 23.14
N CYS A 386 -1.53 10.36 22.40
CA CYS A 386 -0.43 11.32 22.54
C CYS A 386 -0.90 12.78 22.64
N HIS A 387 -2.14 13.06 22.24
CA HIS A 387 -2.67 14.42 22.15
C HIS A 387 -4.00 14.56 22.88
N ALA A 388 -4.19 15.73 23.50
CA ALA A 388 -5.48 16.11 24.08
C ALA A 388 -6.57 16.21 22.99
N GLN A 389 -7.81 15.97 23.39
CA GLN A 389 -8.98 16.00 22.50
C GLN A 389 -9.08 17.31 21.70
N SER A 390 -8.88 18.46 22.33
CA SER A 390 -8.97 19.78 21.66
C SER A 390 -7.95 19.96 20.54
N TRP A 391 -6.74 19.42 20.70
CA TRP A 391 -5.73 19.45 19.64
C TRP A 391 -6.15 18.56 18.47
N THR A 392 -6.64 17.36 18.77
CA THR A 392 -7.11 16.38 17.78
C THR A 392 -8.31 16.93 17.00
N GLU A 393 -9.32 17.47 17.67
CA GLU A 393 -10.48 18.09 17.01
C GLU A 393 -10.06 19.27 16.13
N GLY A 394 -9.20 20.16 16.64
CA GLY A 394 -8.67 21.28 15.87
C GLY A 394 -7.88 20.83 14.63
N HIS A 395 -7.16 19.71 14.70
CA HIS A 395 -6.48 19.11 13.56
C HIS A 395 -7.45 18.66 12.47
N PHE A 396 -8.50 17.91 12.84
CA PHE A 396 -9.48 17.44 11.87
C PHE A 396 -10.32 18.58 11.30
N GLN A 397 -10.65 19.63 12.08
CA GLN A 397 -11.31 20.82 11.55
C GLN A 397 -10.44 21.54 10.49
N ARG A 398 -9.12 21.65 10.71
CA ARG A 398 -8.20 22.20 9.70
C ARG A 398 -8.16 21.35 8.43
N LEU A 399 -8.22 20.03 8.56
CA LEU A 399 -8.28 19.12 7.43
C LEU A 399 -9.57 19.32 6.61
N GLU A 400 -10.73 19.38 7.26
CA GLU A 400 -12.01 19.65 6.59
C GLU A 400 -11.99 20.98 5.84
N ASN A 401 -11.49 22.05 6.47
CA ASN A 401 -11.34 23.36 5.83
C ASN A 401 -10.39 23.27 4.61
N THR A 402 -9.30 22.49 4.70
CA THR A 402 -8.36 22.30 3.60
C THR A 402 -9.00 21.54 2.43
N ILE A 403 -9.80 20.51 2.71
CA ILE A 403 -10.54 19.77 1.69
C ILE A 403 -11.50 20.70 0.96
N GLN A 404 -12.30 21.48 1.69
CA GLN A 404 -13.23 22.45 1.10
C GLN A 404 -12.51 23.49 0.24
N ALA A 405 -11.46 24.13 0.77
CA ALA A 405 -10.72 25.16 0.04
C ALA A 405 -10.01 24.61 -1.21
N SER A 406 -9.41 23.42 -1.12
CA SER A 406 -8.76 22.80 -2.28
C SER A 406 -9.77 22.33 -3.32
N ASN A 407 -10.93 21.79 -2.93
CA ASN A 407 -12.01 21.47 -3.86
C ASN A 407 -12.53 22.73 -4.57
N GLN A 408 -12.70 23.84 -3.85
CA GLN A 408 -13.12 25.11 -4.45
C GLN A 408 -12.10 25.60 -5.49
N ALA A 409 -10.81 25.48 -5.21
CA ALA A 409 -9.77 25.87 -6.16
C ALA A 409 -9.74 24.98 -7.41
N VAL A 410 -9.93 23.67 -7.24
CA VAL A 410 -10.10 22.72 -8.36
C VAL A 410 -11.37 23.06 -9.17
N LEU A 411 -12.45 23.48 -8.52
CA LEU A 411 -13.69 23.86 -9.20
C LEU A 411 -13.47 25.11 -10.06
N THR A 412 -12.80 26.12 -9.52
CA THR A 412 -12.42 27.32 -10.30
C THR A 412 -11.55 26.95 -11.50
N ALA A 413 -10.57 26.06 -11.35
CA ALA A 413 -9.76 25.58 -12.48
C ALA A 413 -10.63 24.87 -13.54
N THR A 414 -11.58 24.06 -13.08
CA THR A 414 -12.48 23.29 -13.94
C THR A 414 -13.44 24.20 -14.71
N GLN A 415 -13.93 25.27 -14.09
CA GLN A 415 -14.74 26.31 -14.76
C GLN A 415 -13.96 27.08 -15.83
N ILE A 416 -12.67 27.35 -15.59
CA ILE A 416 -11.79 27.94 -16.60
C ILE A 416 -11.62 26.94 -17.76
N MET A 417 -11.38 25.66 -17.47
CA MET A 417 -11.25 24.62 -18.50
C MET A 417 -12.55 24.42 -19.30
N GLN A 418 -13.70 24.48 -18.65
CA GLN A 418 -15.01 24.48 -19.32
C GLN A 418 -15.14 25.66 -20.28
N SER A 419 -14.79 26.87 -19.85
CA SER A 419 -14.76 28.03 -20.76
C SER A 419 -13.84 27.85 -21.96
N ILE A 420 -12.71 27.14 -21.80
CA ILE A 420 -11.76 26.84 -22.88
C ILE A 420 -12.41 25.87 -23.88
N TRP A 421 -13.07 24.81 -23.41
CA TRP A 421 -13.81 23.87 -24.27
C TRP A 421 -14.99 24.54 -24.96
N ASP A 422 -15.80 25.33 -24.24
CA ASP A 422 -16.98 26.02 -24.78
C ASP A 422 -16.63 27.02 -25.90
N GLN A 423 -15.42 27.60 -25.86
CA GLN A 423 -14.90 28.49 -26.90
C GLN A 423 -14.21 27.75 -28.07
N GLY A 424 -14.15 26.41 -28.03
CA GLY A 424 -13.47 25.59 -29.03
C GLY A 424 -11.94 25.78 -29.06
N LEU A 425 -11.36 26.25 -27.94
CA LEU A 425 -9.92 26.48 -27.80
C LEU A 425 -9.15 25.21 -27.39
N ALA A 426 -9.89 24.18 -26.98
CA ALA A 426 -9.46 22.79 -26.78
C ALA A 426 -10.66 21.87 -27.09
N GLN A 427 -10.41 20.60 -27.35
CA GLN A 427 -11.44 19.59 -27.63
C GLN A 427 -11.54 18.62 -26.45
N GLY A 428 -12.62 18.73 -25.69
CA GLY A 428 -12.79 17.97 -24.45
C GLY A 428 -13.71 16.75 -24.59
N LEU A 429 -14.21 16.29 -23.45
CA LEU A 429 -15.15 15.15 -23.38
C LEU A 429 -16.44 15.37 -24.21
N GLN A 430 -16.90 16.62 -24.35
CA GLN A 430 -18.09 16.94 -25.14
C GLN A 430 -17.92 16.63 -26.63
N ASP A 431 -16.67 16.69 -27.13
CA ASP A 431 -16.30 16.37 -28.51
C ASP A 431 -15.86 14.90 -28.68
N GLY A 432 -16.03 14.09 -27.63
CA GLY A 432 -15.54 12.70 -27.58
C GLY A 432 -14.01 12.60 -27.64
N GLN A 433 -13.29 13.67 -27.30
CA GLN A 433 -11.83 13.72 -27.25
C GLN A 433 -11.31 13.55 -25.81
N SER A 434 -9.99 13.35 -25.69
CA SER A 434 -9.31 13.25 -24.40
C SER A 434 -9.36 14.58 -23.66
N PRO A 435 -9.66 14.64 -22.36
CA PRO A 435 -9.54 15.87 -21.57
C PRO A 435 -8.13 16.02 -20.96
N PHE A 436 -7.11 15.39 -21.54
CA PHE A 436 -5.75 15.31 -20.97
C PHE A 436 -4.61 15.45 -22.01
N ASP A 437 -4.91 15.65 -23.29
CA ASP A 437 -3.91 15.62 -24.36
C ASP A 437 -3.42 17.03 -24.73
N GLU A 438 -4.19 18.08 -24.46
CA GLU A 438 -3.81 19.46 -24.74
C GLU A 438 -3.10 20.19 -23.59
N HIS A 439 -2.43 21.30 -23.91
CA HIS A 439 -1.60 22.01 -22.93
C HIS A 439 -2.38 22.52 -21.71
N MET A 440 -3.54 23.13 -21.93
CA MET A 440 -4.37 23.65 -20.83
C MET A 440 -5.05 22.54 -20.03
N GLU A 441 -5.35 21.41 -20.65
CA GLU A 441 -5.86 20.22 -19.98
C GLU A 441 -4.82 19.57 -19.08
N LYS A 442 -3.58 19.45 -19.54
CA LYS A 442 -2.44 19.03 -18.70
C LYS A 442 -2.16 20.03 -17.57
N THR A 443 -2.38 21.32 -17.82
CA THR A 443 -2.23 22.39 -16.81
C THR A 443 -3.32 22.30 -15.75
N TRP A 444 -4.57 22.06 -16.17
CA TRP A 444 -5.71 21.77 -15.30
C TRP A 444 -5.47 20.49 -14.48
N SER A 445 -4.98 19.42 -15.10
CA SER A 445 -4.73 18.16 -14.40
C SER A 445 -3.67 18.28 -13.31
N ARG A 446 -2.63 19.10 -13.54
CA ARG A 446 -1.62 19.43 -12.52
C ARG A 446 -2.24 20.02 -11.25
N ILE A 447 -3.27 20.86 -11.36
CA ILE A 447 -3.90 21.51 -10.21
C ILE A 447 -4.48 20.47 -9.25
N TRP A 448 -5.25 19.51 -9.75
CA TRP A 448 -5.90 18.52 -8.87
C TRP A 448 -4.99 17.32 -8.56
N LEU A 449 -4.25 16.79 -9.54
CA LEU A 449 -3.44 15.59 -9.40
C LEU A 449 -2.18 15.82 -8.54
N ILE A 450 -1.60 17.01 -8.62
CA ILE A 450 -0.34 17.35 -7.94
C ILE A 450 -0.58 18.35 -6.82
N ASN A 451 -1.07 19.56 -7.14
CA ASN A 451 -1.06 20.65 -6.17
C ASN A 451 -2.08 20.45 -5.04
N ALA A 452 -3.33 20.16 -5.39
CA ALA A 452 -4.41 19.93 -4.41
C ALA A 452 -4.13 18.68 -3.56
N ASN A 453 -3.62 17.60 -4.18
CA ASN A 453 -3.22 16.40 -3.45
C ASN A 453 -2.11 16.69 -2.44
N LYS A 454 -1.04 17.40 -2.82
CA LYS A 454 0.02 17.83 -1.88
C LYS A 454 -0.53 18.63 -0.70
N ILE A 455 -1.40 19.60 -0.97
CA ILE A 455 -2.06 20.41 0.05
C ILE A 455 -2.85 19.56 1.04
N ARG A 456 -3.67 18.63 0.54
CA ARG A 456 -4.51 17.76 1.37
C ARG A 456 -3.68 16.78 2.19
N PHE A 457 -2.68 16.14 1.59
CA PHE A 457 -1.78 15.23 2.29
C PHE A 457 -0.99 15.97 3.38
N ALA A 458 -0.41 17.14 3.08
CA ALA A 458 0.29 17.97 4.07
C ALA A 458 -0.60 18.36 5.25
N SER A 459 -1.87 18.67 5.00
CA SER A 459 -2.84 18.96 6.07
C SER A 459 -3.18 17.71 6.90
N ALA A 460 -3.40 16.56 6.25
CA ALA A 460 -3.86 15.34 6.92
C ALA A 460 -2.82 14.74 7.89
N MET A 461 -1.53 14.82 7.57
CA MET A 461 -0.45 14.18 8.34
C MET A 461 0.22 15.11 9.36
N ALA A 462 -0.57 16.03 9.95
CA ALA A 462 -0.10 16.99 10.96
C ALA A 462 1.06 17.87 10.48
N GLY A 463 1.02 18.26 9.21
CA GLY A 463 2.02 19.06 8.53
C GLY A 463 2.95 18.25 7.63
N GLY A 464 3.58 18.94 6.70
CA GLY A 464 4.68 18.47 5.85
C GLY A 464 5.58 19.63 5.47
N GLY A 465 5.62 20.65 6.33
CA GLY A 465 6.22 21.94 6.05
C GLY A 465 5.80 22.48 4.68
N ASP A 466 6.78 22.59 3.81
CA ASP A 466 6.68 23.30 2.54
C ASP A 466 5.79 22.62 1.49
N TYR A 467 5.47 21.32 1.63
CA TYR A 467 4.51 20.63 0.74
C TYR A 467 3.10 21.23 0.78
N GLY A 468 2.75 21.93 1.86
CA GLY A 468 1.49 22.68 1.94
C GLY A 468 1.52 24.02 1.19
N VAL A 469 2.71 24.52 0.81
CA VAL A 469 2.92 25.89 0.31
C VAL A 469 3.85 25.92 -0.92
N PHE A 470 5.18 26.01 -0.78
CA PHE A 470 6.08 26.27 -1.90
C PHE A 470 6.61 25.02 -2.61
N ALA A 471 6.58 23.85 -1.98
CA ALA A 471 6.98 22.58 -2.61
C ALA A 471 5.86 21.99 -3.50
N GLN A 472 5.38 22.80 -4.44
CA GLN A 472 4.23 22.59 -5.33
C GLN A 472 2.89 22.47 -4.60
N GLY A 473 2.74 23.15 -3.46
CA GLY A 473 1.48 23.27 -2.74
C GLY A 473 0.68 24.49 -3.20
N ARG A 474 0.28 25.35 -2.25
CA ARG A 474 -0.55 26.54 -2.50
C ARG A 474 0.04 27.53 -3.50
N TYR A 475 1.35 27.78 -3.44
CA TYR A 475 2.00 28.76 -4.31
C TYR A 475 1.92 28.34 -5.79
N GLU A 476 2.25 27.08 -6.08
CA GLU A 476 2.17 26.55 -7.44
C GLU A 476 0.72 26.41 -7.91
N LEU A 477 -0.20 26.06 -7.01
CA LEU A 477 -1.63 26.03 -7.32
C LEU A 477 -2.13 27.40 -7.79
N SER A 478 -1.83 28.47 -7.03
CA SER A 478 -2.29 29.82 -7.38
C SER A 478 -1.67 30.30 -8.69
N ASN A 479 -0.39 30.02 -8.91
CA ASN A 479 0.28 30.39 -10.16
C ASN A 479 -0.28 29.62 -11.36
N THR A 480 -0.58 28.34 -11.20
CA THR A 480 -1.16 27.51 -12.26
C THR A 480 -2.57 27.97 -12.62
N LEU A 481 -3.38 28.34 -11.62
CA LEU A 481 -4.70 28.97 -11.85
C LEU A 481 -4.58 30.28 -12.63
N ALA A 482 -3.68 31.17 -12.21
CA ALA A 482 -3.44 32.44 -12.91
C ALA A 482 -2.97 32.20 -14.35
N GLN A 483 -2.07 31.24 -14.56
CA GLN A 483 -1.59 30.85 -15.89
C GLN A 483 -2.75 30.41 -16.81
N MET A 484 -3.67 29.58 -16.33
CA MET A 484 -4.83 29.15 -17.11
C MET A 484 -5.74 30.32 -17.47
N HIS A 485 -6.02 31.19 -16.49
CA HIS A 485 -6.86 32.36 -16.71
C HIS A 485 -6.24 33.36 -17.71
N ASP A 486 -4.96 33.69 -17.54
CA ASP A 486 -4.21 34.59 -18.42
C ASP A 486 -4.06 34.01 -19.84
N TRP A 487 -3.98 32.69 -19.97
CA TRP A 487 -4.01 32.03 -21.27
C TRP A 487 -5.37 32.22 -21.94
N LEU A 488 -6.47 31.92 -21.24
CA LEU A 488 -7.83 32.08 -21.78
C LEU A 488 -8.10 33.52 -22.20
N GLN A 489 -7.72 34.51 -21.38
CA GLN A 489 -7.88 35.93 -21.69
C GLN A 489 -7.12 36.38 -22.95
N ARG A 490 -5.97 35.75 -23.26
CA ARG A 490 -5.20 36.04 -24.47
C ARG A 490 -5.79 35.40 -25.73
N GLN A 491 -6.49 34.28 -25.60
CA GLN A 491 -7.15 33.62 -26.72
C GLN A 491 -8.53 34.21 -27.01
N THR A 492 -9.21 34.76 -26.00
CA THR A 492 -10.53 35.36 -26.16
C THR A 492 -10.40 36.70 -26.90
N PRO A 493 -11.06 36.88 -28.07
CA PRO A 493 -11.06 38.16 -28.75
C PRO A 493 -11.62 39.26 -27.84
N LYS A 494 -10.93 40.39 -27.72
CA LYS A 494 -11.51 41.55 -27.06
C LYS A 494 -12.67 42.05 -27.92
N THR A 495 -13.88 41.97 -27.41
CA THR A 495 -15.01 42.70 -28.00
C THR A 495 -14.77 44.18 -27.75
N ASP A 496 -14.40 44.91 -28.79
CA ASP A 496 -14.26 46.38 -28.77
C ASP A 496 -15.60 47.09 -28.45
#